data_AF-A0AAD4J2C4-F1
#
_entry.id   AF-A0AAD4J2C4-F1
#
_cell.length_a   1.000
_cell.length_b   1.000
_cell.length_c   1.000
_cell.angle_alpha   90.00
_cell.angle_beta   90.00
_cell.angle_gamma   90.00
#
_symmetry.space_group_name_H-M   'P 1'
#
loop_
_entity.id
_entity.type
_entity.pdbx_description
1 polymer ?
#
loop_
_entity_poly.entity_id
_entity_poly.type
_entity_poly.pdbx_seq_one_letter_code
_entity_poly.pdbx_strand_id
1 'polypeptide(L)'
;GQKSLALDTAIGMWQLLFAEKQWPLVDHWCQFLQARHNKAISRDTWSQLLEFARIVDPALSNYDPEGAWPYLIDEFVDYLTENGVIQKGKLSDWSYKL
;
A
#
# COMPACT_ATOMS: atom_id res chain seq x y z
N GLY A 1 24.57 -6.99 8.90
CA GLY A 1 23.18 -7.50 8.94
C GLY A 1 22.41 -6.85 7.82
N GLN A 2 21.90 -7.62 6.87
CA GLN A 2 21.04 -7.09 5.80
C GLN A 2 19.78 -6.48 6.42
N LYS A 3 19.55 -5.18 6.15
CA LYS A 3 18.38 -4.43 6.63
C LYS A 3 17.21 -4.49 5.64
N SER A 4 17.34 -5.28 4.58
CA SER A 4 16.40 -5.38 3.48
C SER A 4 16.23 -6.83 3.01
N LEU A 5 15.02 -7.13 2.53
CA LEU A 5 14.59 -8.40 1.96
C LEU A 5 14.48 -8.27 0.45
N ALA A 6 14.90 -9.28 -0.30
CA ALA A 6 14.71 -9.29 -1.76
C ALA A 6 13.22 -9.19 -2.11
N LEU A 7 12.89 -8.49 -3.20
CA LEU A 7 11.51 -8.19 -3.56
C LEU A 7 10.67 -9.46 -3.75
N ASP A 8 11.17 -10.42 -4.53
CA ASP A 8 10.48 -11.69 -4.79
C ASP A 8 10.18 -12.47 -3.50
N THR A 9 11.15 -12.49 -2.58
CA THR A 9 10.97 -13.12 -1.26
C THR A 9 9.92 -12.37 -0.43
N ALA A 10 9.94 -11.04 -0.43
CA ALA A 10 8.95 -10.23 0.28
C ALA A 10 7.53 -10.47 -0.25
N ILE A 11 7.36 -10.50 -1.58
CA ILE A 11 6.08 -10.78 -2.24
C ILE A 11 5.54 -12.15 -1.83
N GLY A 12 6.35 -13.21 -1.95
CA GLY A 12 5.91 -14.56 -1.59
C GLY A 12 5.51 -14.68 -0.12
N MET A 13 6.25 -14.03 0.78
CA MET A 13 5.93 -14.02 2.21
C MET A 13 4.64 -13.26 2.52
N TRP A 14 4.38 -12.11 1.89
CA TRP A 14 3.12 -11.37 2.08
C TRP A 14 1.92 -12.14 1.53
N GLN A 15 2.03 -12.75 0.36
CA GLN A 15 0.96 -13.58 -0.19
C GLN A 15 0.57 -14.71 0.76
N LEU A 16 1.55 -15.39 1.37
CA LEU A 16 1.30 -16.42 2.37
C LEU A 16 0.65 -15.86 3.63
N LEU A 17 1.23 -14.79 4.20
CA LEU A 17 0.76 -14.20 5.46
C LEU A 17 -0.64 -13.61 5.35
N PHE A 18 -0.98 -12.99 4.22
CA PHE A 18 -2.29 -12.39 4.01
C PHE A 18 -3.33 -13.37 3.44
N ALA A 19 -2.93 -14.53 2.93
CA ALA A 19 -3.88 -15.62 2.68
C ALA A 19 -4.57 -16.07 3.98
N GLU A 20 -3.85 -16.08 5.10
CA GLU A 20 -4.42 -16.40 6.42
C GLU A 20 -5.22 -15.23 7.01
N LYS A 21 -4.74 -14.00 6.84
CA LYS A 21 -5.39 -12.79 7.40
C LYS A 21 -6.51 -12.20 6.53
N GLN A 22 -6.68 -12.69 5.30
CA GLN A 22 -7.66 -12.23 4.31
C GLN A 22 -7.60 -10.73 4.03
N TRP A 23 -6.41 -10.14 3.94
CA TRP A 23 -6.27 -8.73 3.56
C TRP A 23 -6.49 -8.57 2.04
N PRO A 24 -7.56 -7.88 1.60
CA PRO A 24 -8.01 -7.93 0.20
C PRO A 24 -7.12 -7.15 -0.78
N LEU A 25 -6.19 -6.34 -0.27
CA LEU A 25 -5.31 -5.50 -1.08
C LEU A 25 -3.94 -6.14 -1.35
N VAL A 26 -3.68 -7.37 -0.87
CA VAL A 26 -2.37 -8.03 -1.01
C VAL A 26 -1.93 -8.16 -2.47
N ASP A 27 -2.83 -8.59 -3.37
CA ASP A 27 -2.48 -8.76 -4.78
C ASP A 27 -2.15 -7.42 -5.45
N HIS A 28 -2.92 -6.37 -5.13
CA HIS A 28 -2.66 -5.02 -5.63
C HIS A 28 -1.33 -4.47 -5.10
N TRP A 29 -1.01 -4.73 -3.83
CA TRP A 29 0.29 -4.36 -3.25
C TRP A 29 1.44 -5.06 -3.97
N CYS A 30 1.33 -6.37 -4.20
CA CYS A 30 2.34 -7.13 -4.91
C CYS A 30 2.52 -6.67 -6.37
N GLN A 31 1.42 -6.32 -7.06
CA GLN A 31 1.46 -5.77 -8.43
C GLN A 31 2.11 -4.39 -8.44
N PHE A 32 1.74 -3.50 -7.52
CA PHE A 32 2.34 -2.18 -7.35
C PHE A 32 3.85 -2.25 -7.18
N LEU A 33 4.33 -3.12 -6.29
CA LEU A 33 5.76 -3.24 -6.04
C LEU A 33 6.54 -3.73 -7.25
N GLN A 34 5.98 -4.66 -8.03
CA GLN A 34 6.60 -5.14 -9.27
C GLN A 34 6.58 -4.06 -10.36
N ALA A 35 5.53 -3.25 -10.44
CA ALA A 35 5.36 -2.24 -11.47
C ALA A 35 6.17 -0.95 -11.22
N ARG A 36 6.22 -0.47 -9.97
CA ARG A 36 6.75 0.86 -9.63
C ARG A 36 8.01 0.85 -8.76
N HIS A 37 8.10 -0.05 -7.79
CA HIS A 37 9.21 -0.05 -6.82
C HIS A 37 10.43 -0.83 -7.33
N ASN A 38 10.22 -2.09 -7.73
CA ASN A 38 11.21 -3.04 -8.25
C ASN A 38 12.55 -3.07 -7.47
N LYS A 39 12.49 -2.95 -6.14
CA LYS A 39 13.66 -2.90 -5.24
C LYS A 39 13.41 -3.72 -3.99
N ALA A 40 14.50 -4.04 -3.29
CA ALA A 40 14.44 -4.71 -1.99
C ALA A 40 13.58 -3.93 -0.98
N ILE A 41 12.89 -4.66 -0.12
CA ILE A 41 11.98 -4.12 0.90
C ILE A 41 12.73 -3.97 2.21
N SER A 42 12.65 -2.80 2.84
CA SER A 42 13.25 -2.59 4.16
C SER A 42 12.43 -3.24 5.28
N ARG A 43 13.06 -3.55 6.41
CA ARG A 43 12.35 -4.07 7.59
C ARG A 43 11.28 -3.10 8.11
N ASP A 44 11.53 -1.80 7.99
CA ASP A 44 10.61 -0.74 8.39
C ASP A 44 9.34 -0.79 7.53
N THR A 45 9.49 -0.71 6.21
CA THR A 45 8.38 -0.83 5.24
C THR A 45 7.56 -2.10 5.45
N TRP A 46 8.22 -3.23 5.70
CA TRP A 46 7.55 -4.48 6.02
C TRP A 46 6.63 -4.35 7.24
N SER A 47 7.16 -3.77 8.32
CA SER A 47 6.44 -3.63 9.58
C SER A 47 5.29 -2.63 9.45
N GLN A 48 5.53 -1.52 8.74
CA GLN A 48 4.53 -0.49 8.46
C GLN A 48 3.38 -1.04 7.60
N LEU A 49 3.64 -1.87 6.59
CA LEU A 49 2.57 -2.48 5.80
C LEU A 49 1.69 -3.43 6.65
N LEU A 50 2.29 -4.21 7.53
CA LEU A 50 1.52 -5.10 8.41
C LEU A 50 0.60 -4.31 9.35
N GLU A 51 1.06 -3.17 9.83
CA GLU A 51 0.24 -2.27 10.65
C GLU A 51 -0.86 -1.61 9.81
N PHE A 52 -0.51 -1.09 8.62
CA PHE A 52 -1.47 -0.54 7.66
C PHE A 52 -2.61 -1.51 7.37
N ALA A 53 -2.29 -2.76 7.01
CA ALA A 53 -3.27 -3.80 6.74
C ALA A 53 -4.15 -4.17 7.95
N ARG A 54 -3.70 -3.83 9.18
CA ARG A 54 -4.42 -4.10 10.43
C ARG A 54 -5.35 -2.97 10.84
N ILE A 55 -4.97 -1.70 10.60
CA ILE A 55 -5.68 -0.54 11.13
C ILE A 55 -6.39 0.30 10.05
N VAL A 56 -5.96 0.20 8.80
CA VAL A 56 -6.56 0.92 7.68
C VAL A 56 -7.63 0.05 7.03
N ASP A 57 -8.82 0.62 6.86
CA ASP A 57 -9.93 -0.02 6.19
C ASP A 57 -9.57 -0.30 4.72
N PRO A 58 -9.95 -1.45 4.14
CA PRO A 58 -9.69 -1.76 2.74
C PRO A 58 -10.23 -0.74 1.74
N ALA A 59 -11.30 0.00 2.07
CA ALA A 59 -11.83 1.10 1.27
C ALA A 59 -11.02 2.41 1.44
N LEU A 60 -9.98 2.39 2.27
CA LEU A 60 -9.11 3.52 2.64
C LEU A 60 -9.86 4.70 3.28
N SER A 61 -11.04 4.46 3.85
CA SER A 61 -11.90 5.53 4.41
C SER A 61 -11.31 6.23 5.63
N ASN A 62 -10.39 5.57 6.34
CA ASN A 62 -9.69 6.10 7.51
C ASN A 62 -8.18 6.28 7.28
N TYR A 63 -7.72 6.21 6.03
CA TYR A 63 -6.34 6.50 5.68
C TYR A 63 -6.09 8.01 5.69
N ASP A 64 -5.00 8.42 6.32
CA ASP A 64 -4.55 9.82 6.39
C ASP A 64 -3.18 9.95 5.69
N PRO A 65 -3.10 10.67 4.54
CA PRO A 65 -1.85 10.87 3.82
C PRO A 65 -0.87 11.82 4.53
N GLU A 66 -1.32 12.59 5.53
CA GLU A 66 -0.44 13.39 6.39
C GLU A 66 0.05 12.59 7.61
N GLY A 67 -0.34 11.31 7.71
CA GLY A 67 0.10 10.38 8.74
C GLY A 67 1.57 10.00 8.62
N ALA A 68 2.09 9.35 9.66
CA ALA A 68 3.49 8.92 9.73
C ALA A 68 3.79 7.63 8.92
N TRP A 69 3.13 7.43 7.78
CA TRP A 69 3.36 6.27 6.92
C TRP A 69 4.62 6.46 6.06
N PRO A 70 5.30 5.38 5.65
CA PRO A 70 6.34 5.46 4.64
C PRO A 70 5.77 5.93 3.30
N TYR A 71 6.52 6.76 2.58
CA TYR A 71 6.17 7.23 1.22
C TYR A 71 5.71 6.12 0.27
N LEU A 72 6.29 4.92 0.39
CA LEU A 72 5.91 3.78 -0.45
C LEU A 72 4.44 3.31 -0.24
N ILE A 73 3.90 3.49 0.97
CA ILE A 73 2.48 3.22 1.26
C ILE A 73 1.60 4.29 0.64
N ASP A 74 2.02 5.56 0.70
CA ASP A 74 1.30 6.65 0.07
C ASP A 74 1.24 6.47 -1.46
N GLU A 75 2.37 6.12 -2.08
CA GLU A 75 2.44 5.76 -3.51
C GLU A 75 1.54 4.57 -3.88
N PHE A 76 1.35 3.62 -2.95
CA PHE A 76 0.44 2.50 -3.15
C PHE A 76 -1.02 2.94 -3.12
N VAL A 77 -1.40 3.84 -2.20
CA VAL A 77 -2.76 4.41 -2.17
C VAL A 77 -3.06 5.19 -3.46
N ASP A 78 -2.08 5.96 -3.94
CA ASP A 78 -2.19 6.67 -5.21
C ASP A 78 -2.33 5.67 -6.38
N TYR A 79 -1.53 4.60 -6.40
CA TYR A 79 -1.65 3.53 -7.38
C TYR A 79 -3.06 2.90 -7.39
N LEU A 80 -3.64 2.61 -6.23
CA LEU A 80 -5.00 2.07 -6.13
C LEU A 80 -6.05 3.03 -6.70
N THR A 81 -5.86 4.33 -6.47
CA THR A 81 -6.77 5.38 -6.97
C THR A 81 -6.66 5.53 -8.49
N GLU A 82 -5.45 5.57 -9.03
CA GLU A 82 -5.20 5.70 -10.47
C GLU A 82 -5.71 4.50 -11.27
N ASN A 83 -5.69 3.30 -10.69
CA ASN A 83 -6.22 2.09 -11.31
C ASN A 83 -7.72 1.88 -11.04
N GLY A 84 -8.39 2.82 -10.37
CA GLY A 84 -9.83 2.77 -10.08
C GLY A 84 -10.25 1.67 -9.10
N VAL A 85 -9.29 1.08 -8.38
CA VAL A 85 -9.55 0.06 -7.35
C VAL A 85 -10.25 0.69 -6.15
N ILE A 86 -9.81 1.90 -5.79
CA ILE A 86 -10.45 2.72 -4.76
C ILE A 86 -10.99 3.97 -5.42
N GLN A 87 -12.28 4.21 -5.23
CA GLN A 87 -12.88 5.48 -5.60
C GLN A 87 -12.70 6.42 -4.41
N LYS A 88 -11.79 7.40 -4.50
CA LYS A 88 -11.90 8.60 -3.66
C LYS A 88 -13.25 9.19 -3.99
N GLY A 89 -14.25 8.95 -3.13
CA GLY A 89 -15.60 9.46 -3.32
C GLY A 89 -15.45 10.95 -3.56
N LYS A 90 -15.89 11.43 -4.75
CA LYS A 90 -15.79 12.81 -5.27
C LYS A 90 -15.61 13.85 -4.15
N LEU A 91 -14.38 14.00 -3.66
CA LEU A 91 -14.02 15.01 -2.69
C LEU A 91 -13.53 16.18 -3.53
N SER A 92 -14.55 16.87 -4.02
CA SER A 92 -14.56 18.23 -4.49
C SER A 92 -13.53 18.63 -5.53
N ASP A 93 -14.04 18.72 -6.75
CA ASP A 93 -13.76 19.79 -7.71
C ASP A 93 -13.80 21.18 -7.00
N TRP A 94 -12.73 21.55 -6.32
CA TRP A 94 -12.48 22.93 -5.83
C TRP A 94 -11.29 23.57 -6.56
N SER A 95 -10.77 22.96 -7.63
CA SER A 95 -9.65 23.53 -8.38
C SER A 95 -10.04 24.53 -9.47
N TYR A 96 -11.34 24.77 -9.74
CA TYR A 96 -11.73 25.74 -10.79
C TYR A 96 -13.02 26.52 -10.48
N LYS A 97 -13.04 27.26 -9.38
CA LYS A 97 -13.84 28.50 -9.32
C LYS A 97 -13.00 29.63 -8.76
N LEU A 98 -12.38 30.35 -9.71
CA LEU A 98 -11.85 31.72 -9.69
C LEU A 98 -10.77 32.05 -8.65
#